data_AF-A0A970IML5-F1
#
_entry.id   AF-A0A970IML5-F1
#
_cell.length_a   1.000
_cell.length_b   1.000
_cell.length_c   1.000
_cell.angle_alpha   90.00
_cell.angle_beta   90.00
_cell.angle_gamma   90.00
#
_symmetry.space_group_name_H-M   'P 1'
#
loop_
_entity.id
_entity.type
_entity.pdbx_description
1 polymer ?
#
loop_
_entity_poly.entity_id
_entity_poly.type
_entity_poly.pdbx_seq_one_letter_code
_entity_poly.pdbx_strand_id
1 'polypeptide(L)' 'MSDKMNSRDCLQRAWMNTMELVRDFEMYSKKIDDDEVSCLFKRYAEEQGIQASNLREMYNRYR' A
#
# COMPACT_ATOMS: atom_id res chain seq x y z
N MET A 1 3.76 17.30 -26.11
CA MET A 1 3.56 17.46 -24.65
C MET A 1 2.09 17.22 -24.33
N SER A 2 1.78 16.09 -23.71
CA SER A 2 0.65 15.96 -22.78
C SER A 2 0.92 14.71 -21.95
N ASP A 3 1.92 14.80 -21.08
CA ASP A 3 2.22 13.76 -20.09
C ASP A 3 1.25 13.95 -18.90
N LYS A 4 -0.05 13.84 -19.20
CA LYS A 4 -1.10 13.97 -18.20
C LYS A 4 -1.40 12.58 -17.71
N MET A 5 -0.82 12.23 -16.56
CA MET A 5 -1.13 10.99 -15.86
C MET A 5 -2.65 10.90 -15.70
N ASN A 6 -3.25 9.91 -16.34
CA ASN A 6 -4.69 9.72 -16.27
C ASN A 6 -5.03 9.08 -14.91
N SER A 7 -6.30 9.15 -14.50
CA SER A 7 -6.73 8.61 -13.20
C SER A 7 -6.36 7.14 -13.01
N ARG A 8 -6.33 6.35 -14.10
CA ARG A 8 -5.97 4.93 -14.07
C ARG A 8 -4.49 4.72 -13.76
N ASP A 9 -3.59 5.51 -14.35
CA ASP A 9 -2.16 5.46 -14.06
C ASP A 9 -1.85 5.87 -12.62
N CYS A 10 -2.55 6.91 -12.12
CA CYS A 10 -2.46 7.33 -10.72
C CYS A 10 -2.88 6.20 -9.77
N LEU A 11 -4.02 5.56 -10.05
CA LEU A 11 -4.53 4.45 -9.24
C LEU A 11 -3.60 3.24 -9.27
N GLN A 12 -3.04 2.90 -10.44
CA GLN A 12 -2.09 1.79 -10.56
C GLN A 12 -0.83 2.05 -9.73
N ARG A 13 -0.24 3.25 -9.86
CA ARG A 13 0.96 3.62 -9.09
C ARG A 13 0.68 3.63 -7.59
N ALA A 14 -0.43 4.23 -7.17
CA ALA A 14 -0.83 4.24 -5.76
C ALA A 14 -1.02 2.81 -5.22
N TRP A 15 -1.73 1.95 -5.95
CA TRP A 15 -1.95 0.56 -5.54
C TRP A 15 -0.63 -0.20 -5.39
N MET A 16 0.28 -0.11 -6.37
CA MET A 16 1.58 -0.78 -6.28
C MET A 16 2.42 -0.27 -5.11
N ASN A 17 2.48 1.05 -4.91
CA ASN A 17 3.24 1.64 -3.80
C ASN A 17 2.68 1.23 -2.44
N THR A 18 1.36 1.20 -2.28
CA THR A 18 0.72 0.74 -1.05
C THR A 18 1.01 -0.74 -0.80
N MET A 19 1.02 -1.58 -1.84
CA MET A 19 1.42 -2.99 -1.72
C MET A 19 2.88 -3.16 -1.28
N GLU A 20 3.80 -2.30 -1.74
CA GLU A 20 5.18 -2.32 -1.22
C GLU A 20 5.24 -1.92 0.26
N LEU A 21 4.48 -0.91 0.68
CA LEU A 21 4.41 -0.54 2.10
C LEU A 21 3.88 -1.68 2.98
N VAL A 22 2.89 -2.45 2.50
CA VAL A 22 2.43 -3.66 3.21
C VAL A 22 3.60 -4.61 3.45
N ARG A 23 4.37 -4.93 2.41
CA ARG A 23 5.51 -5.85 2.52
C ARG A 23 6.59 -5.33 3.45
N ASP A 24 6.92 -4.04 3.35
CA ASP A 24 7.92 -3.39 4.20
C ASP A 24 7.49 -3.43 5.67
N PHE A 25 6.24 -3.08 5.98
CA PHE A 25 5.72 -3.09 7.35
C PHE A 25 5.60 -4.52 7.92
N GLU A 26 5.18 -5.50 7.10
CA GLU A 26 5.23 -6.91 7.49
C GLU A 26 6.66 -7.39 7.77
N MET A 27 7.63 -6.93 7.01
CA MET A 27 9.04 -7.27 7.20
C MET A 27 9.60 -6.62 8.48
N TYR A 28 9.29 -5.34 8.72
CA TYR A 28 9.75 -4.61 9.90
C TYR A 28 9.17 -5.19 11.18
N SER A 29 7.86 -5.50 11.20
CA SER A 29 7.23 -6.12 12.36
C SER A 29 7.83 -7.48 12.75
N LYS A 30 8.49 -8.18 11.82
CA LYS A 30 9.17 -9.46 12.07
C LYS A 30 10.63 -9.32 12.49
N LYS A 31 11.25 -8.16 12.25
CA LYS A 31 12.70 -7.94 12.42
C LYS A 31 13.06 -7.03 13.58
N ILE A 32 12.11 -6.24 14.07
CA ILE A 32 12.32 -5.29 15.16
C ILE A 32 12.04 -5.98 16.49
N ASP A 33 12.97 -5.85 17.43
CA ASP A 33 12.88 -6.44 18.78
C ASP A 33 12.04 -5.60 19.75
N ASP A 34 11.88 -4.30 19.47
CA ASP A 34 10.99 -3.44 20.25
C ASP A 34 9.53 -3.80 19.98
N ASP A 35 8.85 -4.30 21.01
CA ASP A 35 7.48 -4.80 20.92
C ASP A 35 6.47 -3.71 20.51
N GLU A 36 6.64 -2.48 20.98
CA GLU A 36 5.73 -1.37 20.66
C GLU A 36 5.87 -0.99 19.19
N VAL A 37 7.10 -0.87 18.70
CA VAL A 37 7.39 -0.57 17.30
C VAL A 37 6.99 -1.73 16.39
N SER A 38 7.22 -2.99 16.79
CA SER A 38 6.78 -4.17 16.06
C SER A 38 5.25 -4.19 15.90
N CYS A 39 4.52 -3.95 16.99
CA CYS A 39 3.05 -3.89 16.98
C CYS A 39 2.53 -2.74 16.09
N LEU A 40 3.19 -1.59 16.12
CA LEU A 40 2.84 -0.46 15.25
C LEU A 40 2.93 -0.85 13.77
N PHE A 41 4.02 -1.50 13.36
CA PHE A 41 4.18 -1.95 11.98
C PHE A 41 3.19 -3.05 11.57
N LYS A 42 2.81 -3.96 12.46
CA LYS A 42 1.73 -4.93 12.17
C LYS A 42 0.42 -4.22 11.84
N ARG A 43 0.01 -3.26 12.68
CA ARG A 43 -1.21 -2.48 12.46
C ARG A 43 -1.14 -1.71 11.14
N TYR A 44 -0.01 -1.08 10.84
CA TYR A 44 0.14 -0.35 9.58
C TYR A 44 0.12 -1.26 8.35
N ALA A 45 0.70 -2.48 8.42
CA ALA A 45 0.58 -3.45 7.35
C ALA A 45 -0.89 -3.80 7.04
N GLU A 46 -1.70 -4.01 8.08
CA GLU A 46 -3.14 -4.28 7.93
C GLU A 46 -3.90 -3.08 7.32
N GLU A 47 -3.65 -1.87 7.83
CA GLU A 47 -4.25 -0.63 7.32
C GLU A 47 -3.89 -0.38 5.84
N GLN A 48 -2.62 -0.55 5.48
CA GLN A 48 -2.17 -0.44 4.09
C GLN A 48 -2.77 -1.55 3.22
N GLY A 49 -2.98 -2.76 3.75
CA GLY A 49 -3.67 -3.84 3.04
C GLY A 49 -5.10 -3.47 2.64
N ILE A 50 -5.84 -2.84 3.56
CA ILE A 50 -7.19 -2.32 3.29
C ILE A 50 -7.13 -1.21 2.22
N GLN A 51 -6.18 -0.27 2.35
CA GLN A 51 -6.00 0.80 1.36
C GLN A 51 -5.65 0.25 -0.03
N ALA A 52 -4.76 -0.75 -0.11
CA ALA A 52 -4.39 -1.41 -1.36
C ALA A 52 -5.59 -2.10 -2.01
N SER A 53 -6.46 -2.76 -1.21
CA SER A 53 -7.68 -3.38 -1.73
C SER A 53 -8.62 -2.34 -2.35
N ASN A 54 -8.85 -1.23 -1.64
CA ASN A 54 -9.71 -0.15 -2.12
C ASN A 54 -9.17 0.49 -3.41
N LEU A 55 -7.85 0.73 -3.48
CA LEU A 55 -7.19 1.25 -4.68
C LEU A 55 -7.30 0.28 -5.86
N ARG A 56 -7.11 -1.02 -5.63
CA ARG A 56 -7.27 -2.06 -6.65
C ARG A 56 -8.70 -2.15 -7.16
N GLU A 57 -9.68 -2.11 -6.28
CA GLU A 57 -11.10 -2.10 -6.64
C GLU A 57 -11.43 -0.89 -7.52
N MET A 58 -10.96 0.30 -7.15
CA MET A 58 -11.16 1.49 -7.95
C MET A 58 -10.43 1.39 -9.30
N TYR A 59 -9.16 0.97 -9.32
CA TYR A 59 -8.39 0.74 -10.54
C TYR A 59 -9.11 -0.19 -11.52
N ASN A 60 -9.71 -1.28 -11.03
CA ASN A 60 -10.46 -2.23 -11.84
C ASN A 60 -11.74 -1.66 -12.46
N ARG A 61 -12.28 -0.55 -11.92
CA ARG A 61 -13.45 0.15 -12.50
C ARG A 61 -13.08 1.04 -13.68
N TYR A 62 -11.83 1.46 -13.82
CA TYR A 62 -11.33 2.26 -14.95
C TYR A 62 -10.87 1.39 -16.12
N ARG A 63 -11.66 0.38 -16.49
CA ARG A 63 -11.34 -0.55 -17.61
C ARG A 63 -10.94 0.18 -18.88
#